data_AF-A0A2D6N0M3-F1
#
_entry.id   AF-A0A2D6N0M3-F1
#
_cell.length_a   1.000
_cell.length_b   1.000
_cell.length_c   1.000
_cell.angle_alpha   90.00
_cell.angle_beta   90.00
_cell.angle_gamma   90.00
#
_symmetry.space_group_name_H-M   'P 1'
#
loop_
_entity.id
_entity.type
_entity.pdbx_description
1 polymer ?
#
loop_
_entity_poly.entity_id
_entity_poly.type
_entity_poly.pdbx_seq_one_letter_code
_entity_poly.pdbx_strand_id
1 'polypeptide(L)'
;AGLGRIREELEKAGRESKGFQVQNYVPVVAGEGGAVDVEKTMSVVPAMVEGGVTDFRITLRLPNEEAAVQDLLSPLVETFRKAAGRS
;
A
#
# COMPACT_ATOMS: atom_id res chain seq x y z
N ALA A 1 -6.52 8.15 -12.75
CA ALA A 1 -7.62 8.79 -13.50
C ALA A 1 -8.84 9.27 -12.66
N GLY A 2 -8.98 8.90 -11.37
CA GLY A 2 -10.01 9.47 -10.47
C GLY A 2 -9.49 10.55 -9.52
N LEU A 3 -8.41 10.23 -8.79
CA LEU A 3 -7.81 11.12 -7.80
C LEU A 3 -7.27 12.43 -8.41
N GLY A 4 -6.76 12.38 -9.66
CA GLY A 4 -6.38 13.59 -10.39
C GLY A 4 -7.54 14.58 -10.56
N ARG A 5 -8.72 14.10 -10.96
CA ARG A 5 -9.93 14.94 -11.09
C ARG A 5 -10.36 15.53 -9.74
N ILE A 6 -10.29 14.73 -8.67
CA ILE A 6 -10.61 15.24 -7.32
C ILE A 6 -9.67 16.38 -6.92
N ARG A 7 -8.36 16.26 -7.20
CA ARG A 7 -7.39 17.32 -6.93
C ARG A 7 -7.67 18.58 -7.73
N GLU A 8 -7.97 18.45 -9.02
CA GLU A 8 -8.34 19.59 -9.88
C GLU A 8 -9.58 20.32 -9.35
N GLU A 9 -10.61 19.60 -8.91
CA GLU A 9 -11.83 20.23 -8.38
C GLU A 9 -11.59 20.90 -7.01
N LEU A 10 -10.73 20.35 -6.16
CA LEU A 10 -10.32 21.01 -4.92
C LEU A 10 -9.63 22.35 -5.21
N GLU A 11 -8.69 22.36 -6.15
CA GLU A 11 -7.95 23.57 -6.55
C GLU A 11 -8.89 24.63 -7.14
N LYS A 12 -9.82 24.23 -8.02
CA LYS A 12 -10.87 25.12 -8.56
C LYS A 12 -11.75 25.72 -7.47
N ALA A 13 -12.01 24.98 -6.40
CA ALA A 13 -12.77 25.45 -5.23
C ALA A 13 -11.92 26.29 -4.25
N GLY A 14 -10.68 26.63 -4.60
CA GLY A 14 -9.75 27.39 -3.75
C GLY A 14 -9.31 26.61 -2.51
N ARG A 15 -9.32 25.26 -2.57
CA ARG A 15 -8.81 24.37 -1.52
C ARG A 15 -7.41 23.88 -1.89
N GLU A 16 -6.54 23.79 -0.91
CA GLU A 16 -5.21 23.23 -1.10
C GLU A 16 -5.29 21.70 -1.31
N SER A 17 -4.77 21.22 -2.44
CA SER A 17 -4.64 19.79 -2.75
C SER A 17 -3.34 19.19 -2.19
N LYS A 18 -2.36 20.04 -1.88
CA LYS A 18 -1.07 19.67 -1.29
C LYS A 18 -1.31 19.18 0.15
N GLY A 19 -0.92 17.94 0.42
CA GLY A 19 -1.20 17.28 1.69
C GLY A 19 -2.50 16.48 1.72
N PHE A 20 -3.28 16.46 0.64
CA PHE A 20 -4.45 15.58 0.53
C PHE A 20 -4.00 14.11 0.43
N GLN A 21 -4.11 13.40 1.55
CA GLN A 21 -3.76 12.00 1.67
C GLN A 21 -4.92 11.11 1.22
N VAL A 22 -4.58 10.06 0.49
CA VAL A 22 -5.52 9.05 0.01
C VAL A 22 -5.08 7.70 0.51
N GLN A 23 -5.96 7.07 1.29
CA GLN A 23 -5.77 5.71 1.77
C GLN A 23 -6.42 4.71 0.83
N ASN A 24 -5.75 3.58 0.60
CA ASN A 24 -6.36 2.42 -0.05
C ASN A 24 -5.96 1.09 0.62
N TYR A 25 -6.80 0.08 0.44
CA TYR A 25 -6.55 -1.26 0.93
C TYR A 25 -5.75 -2.07 -0.09
N VAL A 26 -4.70 -2.74 0.37
CA VAL A 26 -3.90 -3.69 -0.43
C VAL A 26 -4.48 -5.09 -0.22
N PRO A 27 -5.01 -5.73 -1.27
CA PRO A 27 -5.53 -7.09 -1.18
C PRO A 27 -4.40 -8.08 -0.93
N VAL A 28 -4.56 -8.91 0.10
CA VAL A 28 -3.61 -9.98 0.42
C VAL A 28 -3.85 -11.17 -0.51
N VAL A 29 -2.79 -11.60 -1.19
CA VAL A 29 -2.81 -12.84 -1.98
C VAL A 29 -2.29 -13.98 -1.12
N ALA A 30 -3.08 -15.04 -1.00
CA ALA A 30 -2.66 -16.25 -0.29
C ALA A 30 -1.62 -17.01 -1.12
N GLY A 31 -0.52 -17.36 -0.48
CA GLY A 31 0.53 -18.25 -0.98
C GLY A 31 0.35 -19.67 -0.47
N GLU A 32 1.42 -20.46 -0.60
CA GLU A 32 1.43 -21.85 -0.14
C GLU A 32 1.27 -21.96 1.38
N GLY A 33 0.56 -22.99 1.84
CA GLY A 33 0.34 -23.22 3.28
C GLY A 33 -0.48 -22.13 3.99
N GLY A 34 -1.10 -21.21 3.26
CA GLY A 34 -1.86 -20.09 3.83
C GLY A 34 -0.98 -18.89 4.24
N ALA A 35 0.31 -18.90 3.89
CA ALA A 35 1.19 -17.74 4.03
C ALA A 35 0.79 -16.61 3.06
N VAL A 36 1.35 -15.42 3.24
CA VAL A 36 1.16 -14.32 2.28
C VAL A 36 2.11 -14.49 1.11
N ASP A 37 1.59 -14.44 -0.11
CA ASP A 37 2.39 -14.29 -1.32
C ASP A 37 2.80 -12.81 -1.44
N VAL A 38 3.97 -12.48 -0.92
CA VAL A 38 4.46 -11.09 -0.80
C VAL A 38 4.57 -10.42 -2.17
N GLU A 39 5.16 -11.09 -3.15
CA GLU A 39 5.36 -10.54 -4.49
C GLU A 39 4.04 -10.26 -5.20
N LYS A 40 3.09 -11.21 -5.18
CA LYS A 40 1.76 -10.99 -5.78
C LYS A 40 0.95 -9.97 -5.02
N THR A 41 1.08 -9.91 -3.69
CA THR A 41 0.39 -8.90 -2.87
C THR A 41 0.90 -7.48 -3.21
N MET A 42 2.20 -7.32 -3.44
CA MET A 42 2.80 -6.01 -3.71
C MET A 42 2.74 -5.59 -5.18
N SER A 43 2.39 -6.47 -6.11
CA SER A 43 2.36 -6.16 -7.55
C SER A 43 1.40 -5.03 -7.92
N VAL A 44 0.39 -4.76 -7.09
CA VAL A 44 -0.61 -3.69 -7.32
C VAL A 44 -0.15 -2.32 -6.79
N VAL A 45 0.85 -2.30 -5.90
CA VAL A 45 1.30 -1.07 -5.23
C VAL A 45 1.83 -0.02 -6.21
N PRO A 46 2.65 -0.34 -7.23
CA PRO A 46 3.14 0.67 -8.17
C PRO A 46 2.01 1.43 -8.87
N ALA A 47 0.98 0.72 -9.33
CA ALA A 47 -0.19 1.33 -9.99
C ALA A 47 -1.02 2.18 -9.02
N MET A 48 -1.10 1.80 -7.74
CA MET A 48 -1.76 2.61 -6.71
C MET A 48 -0.99 3.90 -6.42
N VAL A 49 0.34 3.84 -6.35
CA VAL A 49 1.21 5.02 -6.19
C VAL A 49 1.05 5.97 -7.36
N GLU A 50 1.14 5.47 -8.60
CA GLU A 50 0.90 6.26 -9.82
C GLU A 50 -0.51 6.86 -9.82
N GLY A 51 -1.48 6.12 -9.30
CA GLY A 51 -2.86 6.58 -9.12
C GLY A 51 -3.01 7.74 -8.14
N GLY A 52 -2.03 7.99 -7.26
CA GLY A 52 -2.03 9.04 -6.24
C GLY A 52 -2.40 8.56 -4.83
N VAL A 53 -2.36 7.25 -4.57
CA VAL A 53 -2.51 6.69 -3.21
C VAL A 53 -1.27 7.01 -2.39
N THR A 54 -1.46 7.53 -1.18
CA THR A 54 -0.36 7.92 -0.27
C THR A 54 -0.21 6.97 0.90
N ASP A 55 -1.31 6.36 1.34
CA ASP A 55 -1.40 5.54 2.54
C ASP A 55 -1.98 4.16 2.19
N PHE A 56 -1.33 3.11 2.66
CA PHE A 56 -1.66 1.73 2.31
C PHE A 56 -2.05 0.97 3.56
N ARG A 57 -3.20 0.29 3.52
CA ARG A 57 -3.68 -0.56 4.60
C ARG A 57 -3.66 -2.01 4.16
N ILE A 58 -3.13 -2.88 5.01
CA ILE A 58 -3.15 -4.33 4.82
C ILE A 58 -3.69 -5.00 6.09
N THR A 59 -4.36 -6.13 5.94
CA THR A 59 -4.85 -6.92 7.08
C THR A 59 -4.17 -8.27 7.07
N LEU A 60 -3.39 -8.55 8.10
CA LEU A 60 -2.58 -9.76 8.22
C LEU A 60 -3.00 -10.54 9.47
N ARG A 61 -2.88 -11.87 9.41
CA ARG A 61 -2.91 -12.70 10.60
C ARG A 61 -1.49 -12.79 11.13
N LEU A 62 -1.23 -12.09 12.23
CA LEU A 62 0.07 -12.11 12.86
C LEU A 62 0.22 -13.34 13.76
N PRO A 63 1.41 -13.97 13.81
CA PRO A 63 1.71 -14.96 14.84
C PRO A 63 1.79 -14.28 16.22
N ASN A 64 1.75 -15.09 17.27
CA ASN A 64 1.80 -14.60 18.66
C ASN A 64 3.23 -14.36 19.17
N GLU A 65 4.24 -14.85 18.45
CA GLU A 65 5.64 -14.78 18.84
C GLU A 65 6.35 -13.67 18.05
N GLU A 66 7.16 -12.87 18.72
CA GLU A 66 7.73 -11.64 18.16
C GLU A 66 8.66 -11.92 16.98
N ALA A 67 9.57 -12.89 17.09
CA ALA A 67 10.48 -13.23 16.00
C ALA A 67 9.71 -13.69 14.76
N ALA A 68 8.67 -14.51 14.93
CA ALA A 68 7.79 -14.93 13.85
C ALA A 68 7.02 -13.76 13.22
N VAL A 69 6.66 -12.72 13.99
CA VAL A 69 6.09 -11.48 13.44
C VAL A 69 7.13 -10.74 12.61
N GLN A 70 8.38 -10.63 13.09
CA GLN A 70 9.46 -9.99 12.35
C GLN A 70 9.78 -10.74 11.05
N ASP A 71 9.84 -12.07 11.09
CA ASP A 71 10.07 -12.92 9.92
C ASP A 71 8.97 -12.74 8.86
N LEU A 72 7.72 -12.54 9.29
CA LEU A 72 6.59 -12.27 8.39
C LEU A 72 6.63 -10.84 7.83
N LEU A 73 6.86 -9.84 8.67
CA LEU A 73 6.74 -8.43 8.29
C LEU A 73 7.95 -7.87 7.55
N SER A 74 9.16 -8.36 7.85
CA SER A 74 10.39 -7.84 7.23
C SER A 74 10.39 -7.94 5.70
N PRO A 75 10.18 -9.11 5.08
CA PRO A 75 10.13 -9.21 3.62
C PRO A 75 8.97 -8.40 3.02
N LEU A 76 7.83 -8.34 3.71
CA LEU A 76 6.67 -7.57 3.27
C LEU A 76 7.00 -6.07 3.19
N VAL A 77 7.66 -5.51 4.21
CA VAL A 77 8.06 -4.10 4.26
C VAL A 77 9.16 -3.80 3.23
N GLU A 78 10.13 -4.69 3.06
CA GLU A 78 11.19 -4.54 2.07
C GLU A 78 10.64 -4.52 0.64
N THR A 79 9.76 -5.46 0.29
CA THR A 79 9.13 -5.51 -1.04
C THR A 79 8.19 -4.32 -1.23
N PHE A 80 7.45 -3.90 -0.20
CA PHE A 80 6.63 -2.68 -0.25
C PHE A 80 7.46 -1.44 -0.54
N ARG A 81 8.60 -1.24 0.14
CA ARG A 81 9.50 -0.08 -0.09
C ARG A 81 9.96 0.00 -1.54
N LYS A 82 10.38 -1.13 -2.11
CA LYS A 82 10.75 -1.24 -3.53
C LYS A 82 9.57 -0.91 -4.45
N ALA A 83 8.41 -1.53 -4.22
CA ALA A 83 7.21 -1.35 -5.04
C ALA A 83 6.64 0.07 -4.96
N ALA A 84 6.78 0.73 -3.80
CA ALA A 84 6.32 2.11 -3.57
C ALA A 84 7.33 3.17 -4.05
N GLY A 85 8.49 2.77 -4.59
CA GLY A 85 9.54 3.68 -5.05
C GLY A 85 10.21 4.46 -3.91
N ARG A 86 10.23 3.90 -2.69
CA ARG A 86 10.86 4.50 -1.50
C ARG A 86 12.08 3.67 -1.13
N SER A 87 13.24 4.00 -1.69
CA SER A 87 14.55 3.41 -1.36
C SER A 87 15.26 4.20 -0.28
#